data_AF-A0A918PUR5-F1
#
_entry.id   AF-A0A918PUR5-F1
#
_cell.length_a   1.000
_cell.length_b   1.000
_cell.length_c   1.000
_cell.angle_alpha   90.00
_cell.angle_beta   90.00
_cell.angle_gamma   90.00
#
_symmetry.space_group_name_H-M   'P 1'
#
loop_
_entity.id
_entity.type
_entity.pdbx_description
1 polymer ?
#
loop_
_entity_poly.entity_id
_entity_poly.type
_entity_poly.pdbx_seq_one_letter_code
_entity_poly.pdbx_strand_id
1 'polypeptide(L)'
;MSESTHKILCNACKVELKGLADTDPQLYGCPVCGISDTRDNVMREATEYTKEMIARDFQDSVRNTARKSKLLKFSGKPIPHGVYRFITDYKG
;
A
#
# COMPACT_ATOMS: atom_id res chain seq x y z
N MET A 1 0.01 3.02 22.04
CA MET A 1 0.08 2.52 20.65
C MET A 1 0.46 3.74 19.81
N SER A 2 1.61 3.73 19.16
CA SER A 2 2.04 4.88 18.35
C SER A 2 1.14 4.97 17.12
N GLU A 3 0.35 6.03 17.00
CA GLU A 3 -0.41 6.34 15.78
C GLU A 3 0.60 6.66 14.67
N SER A 4 0.97 5.65 13.89
CA SER A 4 1.77 5.85 12.68
C SER A 4 0.86 6.42 11.60
N THR A 5 0.82 7.75 11.49
CA THR A 5 0.14 8.46 10.41
C THR A 5 0.92 8.23 9.11
N HIS A 6 0.33 7.47 8.18
CA HIS A 6 0.89 7.24 6.86
C HIS A 6 0.30 8.18 5.82
N LYS A 7 1.16 8.70 4.94
CA LYS A 7 0.74 9.54 3.81
C LYS A 7 0.19 8.67 2.68
N ILE A 8 -0.86 9.14 2.01
CA ILE A 8 -1.38 8.49 0.80
C ILE A 8 -0.79 9.17 -0.43
N LEU A 9 -0.19 8.36 -1.29
CA LEU A 9 0.55 8.77 -2.46
C LEU A 9 -0.10 8.21 -3.74
N CYS A 10 0.08 8.93 -4.83
CA CYS A 10 -0.12 8.40 -6.18
C CYS A 10 0.95 7.33 -6.47
N ASN A 11 0.54 6.13 -6.89
CA ASN A 11 1.51 5.07 -7.20
C ASN A 11 2.40 5.42 -8.41
N ALA A 12 1.84 6.10 -9.41
CA ALA A 12 2.58 6.46 -10.62
C ALA A 12 3.57 7.60 -10.38
N CYS A 13 3.12 8.69 -9.74
CA CYS A 13 3.93 9.90 -9.57
C CYS A 13 4.70 9.96 -8.24
N LYS A 14 4.38 9.06 -7.29
CA LYS A 14 4.96 9.02 -5.94
C LYS A 14 4.84 10.32 -5.14
N VAL A 15 3.81 11.11 -5.44
CA VAL A 15 3.48 12.37 -4.74
C VAL A 15 2.21 12.22 -3.91
N GLU A 16 2.10 13.03 -2.86
CA GLU A 16 0.94 13.09 -1.98
C GLU A 16 -0.32 13.53 -2.74
N LEU A 17 -1.45 12.87 -2.43
CA LEU A 17 -2.74 13.27 -3.00
C LEU A 17 -3.21 14.57 -2.38
N LYS A 18 -3.89 15.39 -3.17
CA LYS A 18 -4.53 16.63 -2.71
C LYS A 18 -6.04 16.53 -2.87
N GLY A 19 -6.78 17.16 -1.96
CA GLY A 19 -8.21 17.38 -2.15
C GLY A 19 -8.43 18.26 -3.38
N LEU A 20 -9.33 17.83 -4.26
CA LEU A 20 -9.83 18.67 -5.35
C LEU A 20 -10.97 19.54 -4.78
N ALA A 21 -11.02 20.82 -5.16
CA ALA A 21 -11.93 21.80 -4.54
C ALA A 21 -13.41 21.39 -4.63
N ASP A 22 -14.14 21.57 -3.53
CA ASP A 22 -15.61 21.50 -3.35
C ASP A 22 -16.38 20.59 -4.31
N THR A 23 -15.96 19.33 -4.41
CA THR A 23 -16.77 18.28 -5.04
C THR A 23 -17.59 17.55 -3.97
N ASP A 24 -18.86 17.26 -4.26
CA ASP A 24 -19.66 16.29 -3.50
C ASP A 24 -19.91 15.06 -4.39
N PRO A 25 -19.26 13.91 -4.15
CA PRO A 25 -18.39 13.60 -3.00
C PRO A 25 -16.99 14.23 -3.11
N GLN A 26 -16.32 14.41 -1.97
CA GLN A 26 -14.95 14.93 -1.91
C GLN A 26 -13.99 14.00 -2.68
N LEU A 27 -13.35 14.55 -3.71
CA LEU A 27 -12.35 13.86 -4.51
C LEU A 27 -10.94 14.18 -4.00
N TYR A 28 -10.09 13.17 -4.06
CA TYR A 28 -8.65 13.28 -3.80
C TYR A 28 -7.91 12.84 -5.06
N GLY A 29 -6.93 13.63 -5.48
CA GLY A 29 -6.23 13.39 -6.74
C GLY A 29 -4.75 13.73 -6.72
N CYS A 30 -4.03 13.15 -7.67
CA CYS A 30 -2.63 13.45 -7.91
C CYS A 30 -2.52 14.79 -8.67
N PRO A 31 -1.77 15.76 -8.14
CA PRO A 31 -1.58 17.04 -8.82
C PRO A 31 -0.70 16.96 -10.08
N VAL A 32 -0.09 15.81 -10.36
CA VAL A 32 0.85 15.62 -11.48
C VAL A 32 0.20 14.91 -12.66
N CYS A 33 -0.39 13.73 -12.45
CA CYS A 33 -1.01 12.95 -13.53
C CYS A 33 -2.54 13.02 -13.57
N GLY A 34 -3.18 13.73 -12.62
CA GLY A 34 -4.63 13.93 -12.59
C GLY A 34 -5.45 12.70 -12.16
N ILE A 35 -4.83 11.59 -11.78
CA ILE A 35 -5.57 10.44 -11.25
C ILE A 35 -6.29 10.85 -9.96
N SER A 36 -7.59 10.62 -9.88
CA SER A 36 -8.40 11.00 -8.73
C SER A 36 -9.50 9.99 -8.46
N ASP A 37 -9.94 9.93 -7.20
CA ASP A 37 -11.07 9.12 -6.80
C ASP A 37 -11.72 9.70 -5.54
N THR A 38 -12.83 9.10 -5.11
CA THR A 38 -13.48 9.46 -3.85
C THR A 38 -12.60 9.10 -2.66
N ARG A 39 -12.78 9.82 -1.54
CA ARG A 39 -12.08 9.51 -0.28
C ARG A 39 -12.13 8.03 0.08
N ASP A 40 -13.30 7.43 -0.01
CA ASP A 40 -13.52 6.04 0.40
C ASP A 40 -12.77 5.06 -0.50
N ASN A 41 -12.76 5.30 -1.82
CA ASN A 41 -11.99 4.48 -2.75
C ASN A 41 -10.48 4.63 -2.56
N VAL A 42 -10.01 5.87 -2.37
CA VAL A 42 -8.59 6.14 -2.08
C VAL A 42 -8.16 5.42 -0.80
N MET A 43 -8.94 5.53 0.28
CA MET A 43 -8.65 4.88 1.56
C MET A 43 -8.68 3.35 1.45
N ARG A 44 -9.67 2.79 0.76
CA ARG A 44 -9.78 1.34 0.53
C ARG A 44 -8.56 0.81 -0.20
N GLU A 45 -8.19 1.45 -1.31
CA GLU A 45 -7.08 1.02 -2.16
C GLU A 45 -5.73 1.14 -1.44
N ALA A 46 -5.50 2.26 -0.73
CA ALA A 46 -4.30 2.45 0.10
C ALA A 46 -4.21 1.44 1.26
N THR A 47 -5.35 1.05 1.85
CA THR A 47 -5.41 0.03 2.90
C THR A 47 -5.09 -1.36 2.35
N GLU A 48 -5.63 -1.71 1.19
CA GLU A 48 -5.34 -2.97 0.52
C GLU A 48 -3.84 -3.08 0.16
N TYR A 49 -3.25 -2.00 -0.38
CA TYR A 49 -1.81 -1.93 -0.63
C TYR A 49 -0.99 -2.19 0.66
N THR A 50 -1.35 -1.52 1.75
CA THR A 50 -0.63 -1.64 3.02
C THR A 50 -0.72 -3.07 3.58
N LYS A 51 -1.90 -3.70 3.49
CA LYS A 51 -2.07 -5.11 3.89
C LYS A 51 -1.21 -6.05 3.05
N GLU A 52 -1.13 -5.82 1.73
CA GLU A 52 -0.29 -6.61 0.84
C GLU A 52 1.20 -6.47 1.19
N MET A 53 1.66 -5.24 1.47
CA MET A 53 3.05 -4.98 1.86
C MET A 53 3.42 -5.65 3.19
N ILE A 54 2.56 -5.53 4.22
CA ILE A 54 2.79 -6.19 5.51
C ILE A 54 2.83 -7.71 5.36
N ALA A 55 1.88 -8.28 4.60
CA ALA A 55 1.83 -9.72 4.41
C ALA A 55 3.07 -10.25 3.66
N ARG A 56 3.59 -9.48 2.70
CA ARG A 56 4.84 -9.79 2.00
C ARG A 56 6.06 -9.71 2.90
N ASP A 57 6.20 -8.63 3.66
CA ASP A 57 7.33 -8.47 4.57
C ASP A 57 7.38 -9.63 5.58
N PHE A 58 6.21 -10.00 6.14
CA PHE A 58 6.10 -11.18 6.99
C PHE A 58 6.51 -12.47 6.27
N GLN A 59 6.02 -12.69 5.04
CA GLN A 59 6.37 -13.87 4.25
C GLN A 59 7.88 -13.93 3.94
N ASP A 60 8.51 -12.80 3.60
CA ASP A 60 9.93 -12.72 3.32
C ASP A 60 10.77 -12.93 4.58
N SER A 61 10.34 -12.41 5.73
CA SER A 61 10.96 -12.66 7.03
C SER A 61 10.94 -14.16 7.39
N VAL A 62 9.80 -14.82 7.23
CA VAL A 62 9.67 -16.27 7.47
C VAL A 62 10.52 -17.06 6.47
N ARG A 63 10.50 -16.69 5.18
CA ARG A 63 11.29 -17.34 4.14
C ARG A 63 12.79 -17.22 4.40
N ASN A 64 13.26 -16.04 4.81
CA ASN A 64 14.66 -15.80 5.14
C ASN A 64 15.10 -16.59 6.38
N THR A 65 14.23 -16.72 7.37
CA THR A 65 14.48 -17.56 8.56
C THR A 65 14.55 -19.04 8.18
N ALA A 66 13.61 -19.53 7.38
CA ALA A 66 13.62 -20.91 6.88
C ALA A 66 14.88 -21.21 6.06
N ARG A 67 15.29 -20.30 5.16
CA ARG A 67 16.54 -20.44 4.36
C ARG A 67 17.80 -20.56 5.21
N LYS A 68 17.84 -19.93 6.39
CA LYS A 68 18.97 -20.02 7.34
C LYS A 68 18.95 -21.32 8.14
N SER A 69 17.86 -22.10 8.10
CA SER A 69 17.71 -23.38 8.80
C SER A 69 17.76 -24.55 7.83
N LYS A 70 18.64 -25.52 8.09
CA LYS A 70 18.68 -26.77 7.30
C LYS A 70 17.47 -27.69 7.55
N LEU A 71 16.66 -27.40 8.58
CA LEU A 71 15.55 -28.24 9.03
C LEU A 71 14.16 -27.68 8.65
N LEU A 72 14.06 -26.40 8.25
CA LEU A 72 12.78 -25.75 7.97
C LEU A 72 12.66 -25.43 6.48
N LYS A 73 11.66 -26.04 5.82
CA LYS A 73 11.26 -25.69 4.45
C LYS A 73 10.01 -24.83 4.49
N PHE A 74 10.05 -23.66 3.88
CA PHE A 74 8.88 -22.80 3.71
C PHE A 74 8.06 -23.25 2.49
N SER A 75 6.75 -23.47 2.66
CA SER A 75 5.82 -23.95 1.61
C SER A 75 4.67 -22.98 1.29
N GLY A 76 4.79 -21.69 1.66
CA GLY A 76 3.76 -20.69 1.38
C GLY A 76 3.64 -20.30 -0.10
N LYS A 77 2.41 -20.05 -0.56
CA LYS A 77 2.15 -19.49 -1.90
C LYS A 77 2.63 -18.03 -1.96
N PRO A 78 3.16 -17.55 -3.10
CA PRO A 78 3.48 -16.13 -3.28
C PRO A 78 2.22 -15.25 -3.15
N ILE A 79 2.34 -14.12 -2.44
CA ILE A 79 1.27 -13.10 -2.38
C ILE A 79 1.25 -12.33 -3.71
N PRO A 80 0.15 -12.39 -4.48
CA PRO A 80 0.06 -11.75 -5.80
C PRO A 80 0.19 -10.24 -5.70
N HIS A 81 0.70 -9.60 -6.76
CA HIS A 81 0.83 -8.15 -6.86
C HIS A 81 -0.49 -7.51 -7.28
N GLY A 82 -1.13 -6.80 -6.35
CA GLY A 82 -2.22 -5.90 -6.68
C GLY A 82 -1.73 -4.72 -7.51
N VAL A 83 -2.54 -4.29 -8.48
CA VAL A 83 -2.30 -3.06 -9.23
C VAL A 83 -3.02 -1.93 -8.51
N TYR A 84 -2.27 -1.19 -7.69
CA TYR A 84 -2.80 -0.06 -6.92
C TYR A 84 -2.47 1.28 -7.58
N ARG A 85 -3.45 2.15 -7.70
CA ARG A 85 -3.35 3.57 -8.12
C ARG A 85 -2.95 4.46 -6.95
N PHE A 86 -3.40 4.10 -5.74
CA PHE A 86 -3.14 4.82 -4.50
C PHE A 86 -2.40 3.90 -3.52
N ILE A 87 -1.30 4.38 -2.98
CA ILE A 87 -0.42 3.63 -2.07
C ILE A 87 -0.15 4.44 -0.81
N THR A 88 0.42 3.81 0.21
CA THR A 88 0.94 4.52 1.39
C THR A 88 2.45 4.68 1.31
N ASP A 89 3.00 5.56 2.14
CA ASP A 89 4.45 5.68 2.37
C ASP A 89 5.02 4.57 3.29
N TYR A 90 4.25 3.51 3.54
CA TYR A 90 4.68 2.36 4.33
C TYR A 90 5.97 1.77 3.76
N LYS A 91 7.00 1.75 4.60
CA LYS A 91 8.26 1.03 4.35
C LYS A 91 8.23 -0.22 5.24
N GLY A 92 8.13 -1.38 4.60
CA GLY A 92 8.46 -2.66 5.23
C GLY A 92 9.95 -2.74 5.51
#